data_AF-A0A923Y8C3-F1
#
_entry.id   AF-A0A923Y8C3-F1
#
_cell.length_a   1.000
_cell.length_b   1.000
_cell.length_c   1.000
_cell.angle_alpha   90.00
_cell.angle_beta   90.00
_cell.angle_gamma   90.00
#
_symmetry.space_group_name_H-M   'P 1'
#
loop_
_entity.id
_entity.type
_entity.pdbx_description
1 polymer ?
#
loop_
_entity_poly.entity_id
_entity_poly.type
_entity_poly.pdbx_seq_one_letter_code
_entity_poly.pdbx_strand_id
1 'polypeptide(L)'
;MKNISYRSFIAKYTQRIIIPWFIASVIYLLINTLFFDVVWNAMTVINFFLYPFYHLWFIPGLLIMMSLLWLVVNKRLSFTAVLILALFLSIAWFSYLKHWQLDSTFLYWLGDKRFYIYFFFYVLGFYIRNNPTVTFYKRVPLIVSLVAIAFGCLRSVGFMHKLIPSSTSGLFFISLNFGIITLCLNQVIQNNKFNNRLTDFCSRQSLAIYLYHYLSILLIKDTFSGLVMNIGIPGVLMPYIVAVILFGIACLTVLPSIALMEKIEKINPLVFGNISRR
;
A
#
# COMPACT_ATOMS: atom_id res chain seq x y z
N MET A 1 20.97 -12.46 -16.71
CA MET A 1 19.70 -13.02 -16.17
C MET A 1 19.02 -13.80 -17.28
N LYS A 2 18.55 -15.03 -17.04
CA LYS A 2 17.79 -15.82 -18.03
C LYS A 2 16.46 -15.12 -18.31
N ASN A 3 16.00 -15.12 -19.57
CA ASN A 3 14.66 -14.63 -19.91
C ASN A 3 13.63 -15.58 -19.29
N ILE A 4 12.86 -15.07 -18.33
CA ILE A 4 11.79 -15.81 -17.65
C ILE A 4 10.50 -15.52 -18.39
N SER A 5 9.77 -16.54 -18.82
CA SER A 5 8.47 -16.35 -19.47
C SER A 5 7.50 -15.65 -18.52
N TYR A 6 6.67 -14.73 -19.02
CA TYR A 6 5.71 -13.99 -18.19
C TYR A 6 4.75 -14.93 -17.43
N ARG A 7 4.30 -16.01 -18.07
CA ARG A 7 3.48 -17.05 -17.44
C ARG A 7 4.17 -17.65 -16.21
N SER A 8 5.44 -18.04 -16.34
CA SER A 8 6.20 -18.61 -15.22
C SER A 8 6.52 -17.58 -14.13
N PHE A 9 6.61 -16.30 -14.49
CA PHE A 9 6.77 -15.21 -13.53
C PHE A 9 5.53 -15.04 -12.67
N ILE A 10 4.35 -14.88 -13.28
CA ILE A 10 3.08 -14.67 -12.57
C ILE A 10 2.67 -15.91 -11.76
N ALA A 11 2.91 -17.12 -12.28
CA ALA A 11 2.56 -18.37 -11.59
C ALA A 11 3.14 -18.47 -10.17
N LYS A 12 4.29 -17.85 -9.90
CA LYS A 12 4.93 -17.82 -8.56
C LYS A 12 4.11 -17.06 -7.52
N TYR A 13 3.26 -16.15 -7.96
CA TYR A 13 2.46 -15.27 -7.12
C TYR A 13 1.00 -15.70 -7.05
N THR A 14 0.59 -16.68 -7.85
CA THR A 14 -0.80 -17.16 -7.88
C THR A 14 -1.26 -17.63 -6.49
N GLN A 15 -0.52 -18.53 -5.87
CA GLN A 15 -0.87 -19.09 -4.56
C GLN A 15 -0.64 -18.11 -3.40
N ARG A 16 0.32 -17.18 -3.55
CA ARG A 16 0.72 -16.28 -2.45
C ARG A 16 0.00 -14.95 -2.43
N ILE A 17 -0.52 -14.49 -3.56
CA ILE A 17 -1.08 -13.14 -3.72
C ILE A 17 -2.45 -13.21 -4.40
N ILE A 18 -2.52 -13.80 -5.59
CA ILE A 18 -3.71 -13.71 -6.45
C ILE A 18 -4.90 -14.46 -5.84
N ILE A 19 -4.69 -15.71 -5.40
CA ILE A 19 -5.75 -16.52 -4.79
C ILE A 19 -6.24 -15.90 -3.46
N PRO A 20 -5.36 -15.55 -2.49
CA PRO A 20 -5.78 -14.86 -1.27
C PRO A 20 -6.58 -13.57 -1.55
N TRP A 21 -6.11 -12.76 -2.50
CA TRP A 21 -6.80 -11.53 -2.89
C TRP A 21 -8.17 -11.81 -3.52
N PHE A 22 -8.27 -12.82 -4.37
CA PHE A 22 -9.54 -13.19 -5.00
C PHE A 22 -10.55 -13.67 -3.94
N ILE A 23 -10.11 -14.51 -2.99
CA ILE A 23 -10.95 -14.96 -1.87
C ILE A 23 -11.41 -13.78 -1.02
N ALA A 24 -10.49 -12.88 -0.65
CA ALA A 24 -10.85 -11.66 0.07
C ALA A 24 -11.88 -10.83 -0.72
N SER A 25 -11.66 -10.63 -2.03
CA SER A 25 -12.59 -9.90 -2.89
C SER A 25 -14.00 -10.49 -2.85
N VAL A 26 -14.14 -11.82 -2.95
CA VAL A 26 -15.43 -12.50 -2.84
C VAL A 26 -16.05 -12.29 -1.44
N ILE A 27 -15.28 -12.36 -0.36
CA ILE A 27 -15.79 -12.09 1.00
C ILE A 27 -16.34 -10.66 1.11
N TYR A 28 -15.60 -9.66 0.61
CA TYR A 28 -16.06 -8.27 0.61
C TYR A 28 -17.31 -8.08 -0.27
N LEU A 29 -17.40 -8.80 -1.39
CA LEU A 29 -18.57 -8.79 -2.26
C LEU A 29 -19.82 -9.28 -1.50
N LEU A 30 -19.70 -10.43 -0.81
CA LEU A 30 -20.79 -11.03 -0.04
C LEU A 30 -21.23 -10.13 1.11
N ILE A 31 -20.27 -9.57 1.85
CA ILE A 31 -20.57 -8.66 2.96
C ILE A 31 -21.25 -7.39 2.46
N ASN A 32 -20.79 -6.82 1.34
CA ASN A 32 -21.50 -5.67 0.78
C ASN A 32 -22.93 -5.99 0.35
N THR A 33 -23.17 -7.21 -0.12
CA THR A 33 -24.54 -7.68 -0.40
C THR A 33 -25.40 -7.67 0.87
N LEU A 34 -24.88 -8.23 1.96
CA LEU A 34 -25.64 -8.48 3.18
C LEU A 34 -25.93 -7.21 3.98
N PHE A 35 -25.07 -6.20 3.88
CA PHE A 35 -25.14 -5.00 4.73
C PHE A 35 -25.51 -3.70 4.00
N PHE A 36 -25.45 -3.65 2.65
CA PHE A 36 -25.63 -2.40 1.90
C PHE A 36 -26.60 -2.51 0.71
N ASP A 37 -27.47 -3.53 0.68
CA ASP A 37 -28.56 -3.69 -0.30
C ASP A 37 -28.14 -3.47 -1.76
N VAL A 38 -26.98 -4.02 -2.16
CA VAL A 38 -26.44 -3.85 -3.51
C VAL A 38 -27.22 -4.69 -4.51
N VAL A 39 -27.76 -4.06 -5.56
CA VAL A 39 -28.44 -4.75 -6.68
C VAL A 39 -27.43 -5.42 -7.60
N TRP A 40 -27.56 -6.75 -7.72
CA TRP A 40 -26.69 -7.57 -8.55
C TRP A 40 -27.10 -7.55 -10.01
N ASN A 41 -26.19 -7.05 -10.86
CA ASN A 41 -26.22 -7.30 -12.29
C ASN A 41 -24.78 -7.59 -12.77
N ALA A 42 -24.64 -8.09 -14.00
CA ALA A 42 -23.34 -8.47 -14.56
C ALA A 42 -22.34 -7.30 -14.55
N MET A 43 -22.80 -6.07 -14.76
CA MET A 43 -21.96 -4.87 -14.72
C MET A 43 -21.47 -4.57 -13.31
N THR A 44 -22.31 -4.73 -12.28
CA THR A 44 -21.93 -4.59 -10.86
C THR A 44 -20.81 -5.56 -10.50
N VAL A 45 -20.90 -6.82 -10.95
CA VAL A 45 -19.87 -7.84 -10.69
C VAL A 45 -18.56 -7.49 -11.40
N ILE A 46 -18.61 -7.12 -12.67
CA ILE A 46 -17.41 -6.73 -13.44
C ILE A 46 -16.73 -5.53 -12.80
N ASN A 47 -17.51 -4.49 -12.46
CA ASN A 47 -16.99 -3.29 -11.82
C ASN A 47 -16.35 -3.59 -10.46
N PHE A 48 -16.84 -4.58 -9.72
CA PHE A 48 -16.22 -4.95 -8.44
C PHE A 48 -14.80 -5.52 -8.60
N PHE A 49 -14.51 -6.22 -9.70
CA PHE A 49 -13.15 -6.73 -9.92
C PHE A 49 -12.22 -5.71 -10.59
N LEU A 50 -12.77 -4.82 -11.42
CA LEU A 50 -12.01 -3.73 -12.04
C LEU A 50 -11.71 -2.58 -11.06
N TYR A 51 -12.68 -2.30 -10.19
CA TYR A 51 -12.64 -1.29 -9.14
C TYR A 51 -12.93 -1.96 -7.79
N PRO A 52 -12.00 -2.79 -7.30
CA PRO A 52 -12.19 -3.49 -6.05
C PRO A 52 -12.35 -2.51 -4.91
N PHE A 53 -12.97 -2.99 -3.84
CA PHE A 53 -13.22 -2.21 -2.64
C PHE A 53 -11.99 -1.38 -2.24
N TYR A 54 -12.19 -0.15 -1.75
CA TYR A 54 -11.18 0.91 -1.58
C TYR A 54 -9.83 0.49 -0.98
N HIS A 55 -9.76 -0.59 -0.21
CA HIS A 55 -8.51 -1.12 0.33
C HIS A 55 -7.87 -2.20 -0.55
N LEU A 56 -8.61 -3.01 -1.32
CA LEU A 56 -8.14 -4.16 -2.13
C LEU A 56 -7.47 -3.80 -3.46
N TRP A 57 -7.58 -2.56 -3.93
CA TRP A 57 -6.98 -2.05 -5.17
C TRP A 57 -5.45 -2.21 -5.26
N PHE A 58 -4.75 -2.27 -4.12
CA PHE A 58 -3.29 -2.30 -4.12
C PHE A 58 -2.75 -3.60 -4.69
N ILE A 59 -3.48 -4.72 -4.63
CA ILE A 59 -3.02 -5.98 -5.27
C ILE A 59 -3.02 -5.89 -6.80
N PRO A 60 -4.11 -5.47 -7.49
CA PRO A 60 -4.03 -5.17 -8.92
C PRO A 60 -2.91 -4.19 -9.27
N GLY A 61 -2.78 -3.10 -8.50
CA GLY A 61 -1.69 -2.14 -8.69
C GLY A 61 -0.30 -2.78 -8.56
N LEU A 62 -0.10 -3.61 -7.53
CA LEU A 62 1.13 -4.36 -7.30
C LEU A 62 1.44 -5.31 -8.46
N LEU A 63 0.45 -6.04 -8.97
CA LEU A 63 0.62 -6.94 -10.12
C LEU A 63 1.01 -6.16 -11.38
N ILE A 64 0.46 -4.97 -11.60
CA ILE A 64 0.88 -4.07 -12.69
C ILE A 64 2.34 -3.64 -12.48
N MET A 65 2.70 -3.16 -11.28
CA MET A 65 4.09 -2.74 -10.97
C MET A 65 5.08 -3.89 -11.19
N MET A 66 4.73 -5.10 -10.75
CA MET A 66 5.51 -6.32 -10.95
C MET A 66 5.69 -6.64 -12.44
N SER A 67 4.63 -6.48 -13.24
CA SER A 67 4.65 -6.75 -14.67
C SER A 67 5.51 -5.74 -15.43
N LEU A 68 5.41 -4.45 -15.08
CA LEU A 68 6.29 -3.41 -15.60
C LEU A 68 7.75 -3.68 -15.26
N LEU A 69 8.04 -4.08 -14.02
CA LEU A 69 9.40 -4.39 -13.61
C LEU A 69 9.94 -5.66 -14.28
N TRP A 70 9.09 -6.66 -14.51
CA TRP A 70 9.44 -7.83 -15.33
C TRP A 70 9.81 -7.40 -16.75
N LEU A 71 9.07 -6.47 -17.36
CA LEU A 71 9.43 -5.91 -18.67
C LEU A 71 10.79 -5.21 -18.64
N VAL A 72 11.04 -4.36 -17.63
CA VAL A 72 12.33 -3.66 -17.46
C VAL A 72 13.49 -4.64 -17.40
N VAL A 73 13.38 -5.69 -16.58
CA VAL A 73 14.41 -6.73 -16.44
C VAL A 73 14.58 -7.52 -17.74
N ASN A 74 13.48 -8.01 -18.32
CA ASN A 74 13.51 -8.93 -19.47
C ASN A 74 13.91 -8.23 -20.77
N LYS A 75 13.59 -6.93 -20.92
CA LYS A 75 14.00 -6.09 -22.05
C LYS A 75 15.31 -5.34 -21.80
N ARG A 76 15.96 -5.53 -20.63
CA ARG A 76 17.21 -4.87 -20.23
C ARG A 76 17.13 -3.34 -20.33
N LEU A 77 15.98 -2.77 -19.98
CA LEU A 77 15.82 -1.32 -19.95
C LEU A 77 16.70 -0.72 -18.84
N SER A 78 17.15 0.51 -19.04
CA SER A 78 17.94 1.23 -18.03
C SER A 78 17.11 1.47 -16.77
N PHE A 79 17.50 0.87 -15.65
CA PHE A 79 16.82 1.07 -14.36
C PHE A 79 16.83 2.53 -13.93
N THR A 80 17.93 3.25 -14.17
CA THR A 80 18.04 4.67 -13.84
C THR A 80 17.02 5.49 -14.63
N ALA A 81 16.86 5.21 -15.94
CA ALA A 81 15.87 5.88 -16.76
C ALA A 81 14.44 5.61 -16.28
N VAL A 82 14.14 4.35 -15.92
CA VAL A 82 12.83 3.96 -15.37
C VAL A 82 12.57 4.63 -14.02
N LEU A 83 13.58 4.73 -13.15
CA LEU A 83 13.46 5.38 -11.85
C LEU A 83 13.18 6.89 -12.00
N ILE A 84 13.88 7.56 -12.92
CA ILE A 84 13.67 8.97 -13.25
C ILE A 84 12.25 9.17 -13.80
N LEU A 85 11.82 8.32 -14.73
CA LEU A 85 10.45 8.37 -15.27
C LEU A 85 9.41 8.17 -14.16
N ALA A 86 9.60 7.18 -13.28
CA ALA A 86 8.69 6.92 -12.17
C ALA A 86 8.62 8.09 -11.18
N LEU A 87 9.74 8.78 -10.94
CA LEU A 87 9.78 9.99 -10.12
C LEU A 87 8.96 11.12 -10.77
N PHE A 88 9.17 11.40 -12.05
CA PHE A 88 8.41 12.42 -12.77
C PHE A 88 6.92 12.10 -12.79
N LEU A 89 6.54 10.84 -13.05
CA LEU A 89 5.15 10.40 -12.98
C LEU A 89 4.55 10.60 -11.58
N SER A 90 5.28 10.28 -10.52
CA SER A 90 4.82 10.46 -9.13
C SER A 90 4.61 11.93 -8.79
N ILE A 91 5.54 12.81 -9.20
CA ILE A 91 5.42 14.27 -8.99
C ILE A 91 4.26 14.82 -9.82
N ALA A 92 4.22 14.54 -11.12
CA ALA A 92 3.17 15.01 -12.03
C ALA A 92 1.79 14.59 -11.52
N TRP A 93 1.68 13.35 -11.04
CA TRP A 93 0.45 12.84 -10.48
C TRP A 93 -0.02 13.65 -9.27
N PHE A 94 0.84 13.78 -8.27
CA PHE A 94 0.47 14.38 -6.99
C PHE A 94 0.28 15.91 -7.09
N SER A 95 1.08 16.57 -7.92
CA SER A 95 1.09 18.03 -8.06
C SER A 95 0.04 18.57 -9.03
N TYR A 96 -0.34 17.79 -10.06
CA TYR A 96 -1.18 18.31 -11.16
C TYR A 96 -2.35 17.39 -11.48
N LEU A 97 -2.09 16.10 -11.78
CA LEU A 97 -3.12 15.21 -12.34
C LEU A 97 -4.17 14.77 -11.32
N LYS A 98 -3.85 14.77 -10.02
CA LYS A 98 -4.82 14.47 -8.95
C LYS A 98 -6.08 15.34 -9.01
N HIS A 99 -5.92 16.59 -9.45
CA HIS A 99 -7.01 17.58 -9.51
C HIS A 99 -7.77 17.55 -10.84
N TRP A 100 -7.29 16.80 -11.83
CA TRP A 100 -7.96 16.69 -13.12
C TRP A 100 -9.10 15.67 -13.00
N GLN A 101 -10.28 16.04 -13.52
CA GLN A 101 -11.38 15.11 -13.73
C GLN A 101 -11.01 14.18 -14.88
N LEU A 102 -10.20 13.18 -14.58
CA LEU A 102 -9.67 12.21 -15.54
C LEU A 102 -10.70 11.15 -15.93
N ASP A 103 -11.96 11.30 -15.52
CA ASP A 103 -13.01 10.28 -15.56
C ASP A 103 -13.34 9.79 -16.99
N SER A 104 -12.91 10.54 -18.01
CA SER A 104 -13.01 10.19 -19.44
C SER A 104 -11.71 9.70 -20.10
N THR A 105 -10.59 9.65 -19.37
CA THR A 105 -9.27 9.30 -19.93
C THR A 105 -8.91 7.85 -19.66
N PHE A 106 -8.17 7.20 -20.58
CA PHE A 106 -7.64 5.84 -20.38
C PHE A 106 -6.84 5.69 -19.07
N LEU A 107 -6.22 6.77 -18.58
CA LEU A 107 -5.49 6.80 -17.31
C LEU A 107 -6.37 6.58 -16.07
N TYR A 108 -7.67 6.88 -16.15
CA TYR A 108 -8.66 6.55 -15.11
C TYR A 108 -8.95 5.04 -15.04
N TRP A 109 -8.85 4.36 -16.18
CA TRP A 109 -9.12 2.92 -16.31
C TRP A 109 -7.90 2.05 -16.00
N LEU A 110 -6.69 2.63 -15.93
CA LEU A 110 -5.42 1.94 -15.66
C LEU A 110 -5.20 1.55 -14.18
N GLY A 111 -6.21 1.74 -13.33
CA GLY A 111 -6.20 1.36 -11.92
C GLY A 111 -6.30 2.57 -10.99
N ASP A 112 -6.21 2.30 -9.69
CA ASP A 112 -6.31 3.35 -8.69
C ASP A 112 -5.19 4.38 -8.86
N LYS A 113 -5.59 5.66 -8.87
CA LYS A 113 -4.77 6.87 -8.93
C LYS A 113 -3.51 6.82 -8.03
N ARG A 114 -3.56 6.09 -6.92
CA ARG A 114 -2.44 5.91 -5.99
C ARG A 114 -1.29 5.05 -6.56
N PHE A 115 -1.55 4.21 -7.56
CA PHE A 115 -0.53 3.39 -8.23
C PHE A 115 0.67 4.21 -8.71
N TYR A 116 0.41 5.34 -9.38
CA TYR A 116 1.44 6.18 -9.97
C TYR A 116 2.40 6.77 -8.91
N ILE A 117 1.88 7.03 -7.71
CA ILE A 117 2.65 7.56 -6.58
C ILE A 117 3.59 6.50 -6.01
N TYR A 118 3.12 5.25 -5.90
CA TYR A 118 3.89 4.18 -5.27
C TYR A 118 4.88 3.51 -6.22
N PHE A 119 4.70 3.67 -7.54
CA PHE A 119 5.57 3.08 -8.53
C PHE A 119 7.04 3.52 -8.38
N PHE A 120 7.30 4.79 -8.06
CA PHE A 120 8.66 5.27 -7.78
C PHE A 120 9.32 4.49 -6.63
N PHE A 121 8.62 4.33 -5.51
CA PHE A 121 9.14 3.61 -4.34
C PHE A 121 9.35 2.12 -4.64
N TYR A 122 8.48 1.53 -5.45
CA TYR A 122 8.60 0.15 -5.88
C TYR A 122 9.87 -0.09 -6.72
N VAL A 123 10.10 0.76 -7.73
CA VAL A 123 11.31 0.70 -8.57
C VAL A 123 12.56 1.02 -7.75
N LEU A 124 12.50 2.01 -6.85
CA LEU A 124 13.60 2.37 -5.95
C LEU A 124 14.03 1.20 -5.07
N GLY A 125 13.06 0.50 -4.44
CA GLY A 125 13.34 -0.67 -3.62
C GLY A 125 14.01 -1.81 -4.40
N PHE A 126 13.54 -2.06 -5.63
CA PHE A 126 14.17 -3.03 -6.52
C PHE A 126 15.59 -2.60 -6.93
N TYR A 127 15.79 -1.33 -7.26
CA TYR A 127 17.08 -0.79 -7.65
C TYR A 127 18.12 -0.94 -6.54
N ILE A 128 17.77 -0.57 -5.31
CA ILE A 128 18.66 -0.71 -4.14
C ILE A 128 19.02 -2.18 -3.90
N ARG A 129 18.04 -3.09 -3.96
CA ARG A 129 18.29 -4.53 -3.73
C ARG A 129 19.27 -5.12 -4.74
N ASN A 130 19.20 -4.71 -6.00
CA ASN A 130 20.06 -5.26 -7.07
C ASN A 130 21.39 -4.52 -7.21
N ASN A 131 21.55 -3.37 -6.57
CA ASN A 131 22.78 -2.57 -6.63
C ASN A 131 23.27 -2.28 -5.20
N PRO A 132 23.76 -3.29 -4.46
CA PRO A 132 24.17 -3.13 -3.06
C PRO A 132 25.36 -2.17 -2.85
N THR A 133 26.10 -1.86 -3.93
CA THR A 133 27.20 -0.88 -3.94
C THR A 133 26.69 0.57 -3.97
N VAL A 134 25.43 0.78 -4.33
CA VAL A 134 24.83 2.11 -4.34
C VAL A 134 24.68 2.57 -2.89
N THR A 135 25.53 3.50 -2.46
CA THR A 135 25.56 3.97 -1.07
C THR A 135 24.79 5.26 -0.83
N PHE A 136 23.97 5.74 -1.79
CA PHE A 136 23.27 7.02 -1.60
C PHE A 136 22.45 7.01 -0.30
N TYR A 137 21.76 5.92 0.03
CA TYR A 137 20.99 5.81 1.29
C TYR A 137 21.87 5.82 2.55
N LYS A 138 23.16 5.48 2.44
CA LYS A 138 24.17 5.65 3.52
C LYS A 138 24.70 7.08 3.60
N ARG A 139 24.63 7.81 2.48
CA ARG A 139 25.18 9.17 2.31
C ARG A 139 24.13 10.26 2.41
N VAL A 140 22.83 9.95 2.34
CA VAL A 140 21.78 10.91 2.67
C VAL A 140 21.95 11.23 4.15
N PRO A 141 22.32 12.47 4.52
CA PRO A 141 22.51 12.81 5.92
C PRO A 141 21.22 12.55 6.69
N LEU A 142 21.34 12.05 7.92
CA LEU A 142 20.24 11.97 8.89
C LEU A 142 19.46 13.29 8.92
N ILE A 143 20.18 14.42 8.86
CA ILE A 143 19.62 15.78 8.79
C ILE A 143 18.69 15.95 7.58
N VAL A 144 19.08 15.53 6.37
CA VAL A 144 18.24 15.68 5.17
C VAL A 144 16.96 14.84 5.29
N SER A 145 17.06 13.63 5.86
CA SER A 145 15.90 12.78 6.12
C SER A 145 14.99 13.38 7.20
N LEU A 146 15.56 13.92 8.28
CA LEU A 146 14.83 14.57 9.37
C LEU A 146 14.17 15.86 8.92
N VAL A 147 14.83 16.66 8.09
CA VAL A 147 14.27 17.86 7.46
C VAL A 147 13.09 17.46 6.58
N ALA A 148 13.25 16.48 5.71
CA ALA A 148 12.14 15.97 4.88
C ALA A 148 10.96 15.47 5.72
N ILE A 149 11.22 14.81 6.85
CA ILE A 149 10.20 14.36 7.80
C ILE A 149 9.51 15.54 8.47
N ALA A 150 10.27 16.47 9.05
CA ALA A 150 9.73 17.65 9.73
C ALA A 150 8.83 18.47 8.80
N PHE A 151 9.28 18.72 7.56
CA PHE A 151 8.50 19.43 6.56
C PHE A 151 7.23 18.65 6.14
N GLY A 152 7.31 17.32 5.99
CA GLY A 152 6.14 16.48 5.74
C GLY A 152 5.12 16.52 6.89
N CYS A 153 5.60 16.41 8.13
CA CYS A 153 4.79 16.44 9.35
C CYS A 153 4.08 17.79 9.54
N LEU A 154 4.81 18.90 9.37
CA LEU A 154 4.26 20.26 9.47
C LEU A 154 3.13 20.51 8.47
N ARG A 155 3.18 19.89 7.29
CA ARG A 155 2.08 19.91 6.33
C ARG A 155 0.89 19.05 6.77
N SER A 156 1.13 17.84 7.27
CA SER A 156 0.05 16.93 7.69
C SER A 156 -0.73 17.42 8.91
N VAL A 157 -0.14 18.22 9.79
CA VAL A 157 -0.82 18.81 10.97
C VAL A 157 -1.72 20.01 10.58
N GLY A 158 -1.89 20.29 9.28
CA GLY A 158 -2.81 21.32 8.79
C GLY A 158 -2.30 22.76 8.91
N PHE A 159 -1.29 23.01 9.75
CA PHE A 159 -0.67 24.32 9.97
C PHE A 159 -0.16 24.96 8.67
N MET A 160 0.39 24.14 7.77
CA MET A 160 0.95 24.60 6.49
C MET A 160 0.03 24.41 5.28
N HIS A 161 -1.19 23.87 5.44
CA HIS A 161 -2.10 23.65 4.30
C HIS A 161 -2.53 24.96 3.62
N LYS A 162 -2.55 26.07 4.37
CA LYS A 162 -2.82 27.42 3.85
C LYS A 162 -1.59 28.15 3.31
N LEU A 163 -0.40 27.84 3.85
CA LEU A 163 0.85 28.55 3.53
C LEU A 163 1.61 27.92 2.34
N ILE A 164 1.40 26.63 2.09
CA ILE A 164 2.16 25.88 1.09
C ILE A 164 1.21 25.44 -0.04
N PRO A 165 1.43 25.91 -1.29
CA PRO A 165 0.59 25.58 -2.44
C PRO A 165 0.37 24.06 -2.60
N SER A 166 -0.84 23.66 -2.99
CA SER A 166 -1.19 22.26 -3.28
C SER A 166 -0.27 21.62 -4.32
N SER A 167 0.24 22.41 -5.27
CA SER A 167 1.19 21.96 -6.31
C SER A 167 2.51 21.43 -5.76
N THR A 168 2.92 21.79 -4.55
CA THR A 168 4.18 21.31 -3.93
C THR A 168 3.96 20.06 -3.08
N SER A 169 2.71 19.66 -2.85
CA SER A 169 2.36 18.55 -1.95
C SER A 169 2.97 17.21 -2.35
N GLY A 170 3.20 17.00 -3.66
CA GLY A 170 3.88 15.82 -4.19
C GLY A 170 5.34 15.73 -3.77
N LEU A 171 6.06 16.85 -3.80
CA LEU A 171 7.45 16.91 -3.36
C LEU A 171 7.55 16.62 -1.86
N PHE A 172 6.61 17.11 -1.05
CA PHE A 172 6.58 16.80 0.39
C PHE A 172 6.29 15.32 0.66
N PHE A 173 5.29 14.75 -0.01
CA PHE A 173 4.98 13.34 0.13
C PHE A 173 6.17 12.47 -0.27
N ILE A 174 6.80 12.76 -1.41
CA ILE A 174 7.95 12.01 -1.90
C ILE A 174 9.13 12.16 -0.96
N SER A 175 9.43 13.38 -0.50
CA SER A 175 10.55 13.65 0.41
C SER A 175 10.36 12.96 1.76
N LEU A 176 9.17 13.03 2.37
CA LEU A 176 8.83 12.35 3.62
C LEU A 176 9.05 10.84 3.50
N ASN A 177 8.43 10.21 2.51
CA ASN A 177 8.53 8.77 2.32
C ASN A 177 9.95 8.34 1.96
N PHE A 178 10.64 9.10 1.12
CA PHE A 178 12.03 8.83 0.77
C PHE A 178 12.93 8.91 2.01
N GLY A 179 12.79 9.96 2.83
CA GLY A 179 13.53 10.14 4.08
C GLY A 179 13.30 8.99 5.07
N ILE A 180 12.04 8.58 5.26
CA ILE A 180 11.71 7.43 6.11
C ILE A 180 12.36 6.15 5.57
N ILE A 181 12.23 5.88 4.27
CA ILE A 181 12.81 4.69 3.64
C ILE A 181 14.32 4.68 3.80
N THR A 182 15.00 5.80 3.56
CA THR A 182 16.46 5.88 3.72
C THR A 182 16.89 5.66 5.15
N LEU A 183 16.15 6.19 6.14
CA LEU A 183 16.44 5.93 7.56
C LEU A 183 16.26 4.46 7.93
N CYS A 184 15.14 3.86 7.53
CA CYS A 184 14.88 2.43 7.78
C CYS A 184 15.95 1.55 7.14
N LEU A 185 16.29 1.80 5.87
CA LEU A 185 17.32 1.03 5.16
C LEU A 185 18.70 1.22 5.77
N ASN A 186 19.08 2.43 6.16
CA ASN A 186 20.36 2.69 6.80
C ASN A 186 20.47 1.95 8.13
N GLN A 187 19.42 1.99 8.97
CA GLN A 187 19.41 1.25 10.24
C GLN A 187 19.49 -0.26 10.05
N VAL A 188 18.73 -0.80 9.10
CA VAL A 188 18.73 -2.23 8.78
C VAL A 188 20.12 -2.70 8.35
N ILE A 189 20.75 -1.96 7.43
CA ILE A 189 22.00 -2.37 6.80
C ILE A 189 23.19 -2.17 7.75
N GLN A 190 23.21 -1.07 8.53
CA GLN A 190 24.28 -0.84 9.50
C GLN A 190 24.25 -1.86 10.65
N ASN A 191 23.06 -2.28 11.08
CA ASN A 191 22.94 -3.14 12.24
C ASN A 191 22.84 -4.63 11.90
N ASN A 192 22.63 -5.02 10.64
CA ASN A 192 22.26 -6.38 10.25
C ASN A 192 21.07 -6.95 11.06
N LYS A 193 20.26 -6.05 11.65
CA LYS A 193 19.17 -6.39 12.59
C LYS A 193 17.83 -6.33 11.87
N PHE A 194 17.62 -7.20 10.88
CA PHE A 194 16.25 -7.56 10.45
C PHE A 194 15.66 -8.71 11.29
N ASN A 195 16.31 -9.07 12.40
CA ASN A 195 15.92 -10.20 13.26
C ASN A 195 15.06 -9.77 14.46
N ASN A 196 14.20 -8.76 14.31
CA ASN A 196 13.15 -8.55 15.32
C ASN A 196 11.96 -9.45 14.97
N ARG A 197 11.49 -10.23 15.96
CA ARG A 197 10.30 -11.08 15.85
C ARG A 197 9.10 -10.30 15.32
N LEU A 198 8.95 -9.03 15.69
CA LEU A 198 7.84 -8.18 15.24
C LEU A 198 7.94 -7.85 13.75
N THR A 199 9.11 -7.46 13.25
CA THR A 199 9.29 -7.13 11.82
C THR A 199 9.13 -8.37 10.95
N ASP A 200 9.63 -9.51 11.42
CA ASP A 200 9.47 -10.78 10.72
C ASP A 200 8.00 -11.21 10.69
N PHE A 201 7.30 -11.10 11.82
CA PHE A 201 5.85 -11.32 11.89
C PHE A 201 5.09 -10.40 10.93
N CYS A 202 5.33 -9.09 10.97
CA CYS A 202 4.68 -8.15 10.06
C CYS A 202 5.01 -8.44 8.59
N SER A 203 6.22 -8.89 8.27
CA SER A 203 6.58 -9.21 6.89
C SER A 203 5.80 -10.41 6.36
N ARG A 204 5.66 -11.47 7.18
CA ARG A 204 4.91 -12.68 6.85
C ARG A 204 3.41 -12.39 6.77
N GLN A 205 2.88 -11.65 7.73
CA GLN A 205 1.45 -11.39 7.86
C GLN A 205 0.96 -10.16 7.10
N SER A 206 1.86 -9.42 6.43
CA SER A 206 1.54 -8.16 5.75
C SER A 206 0.36 -8.28 4.79
N LEU A 207 0.30 -9.35 3.99
CA LEU A 207 -0.79 -9.57 3.04
C LEU A 207 -2.12 -9.82 3.76
N ALA A 208 -2.15 -10.71 4.76
CA ALA A 208 -3.36 -11.02 5.52
C ALA A 208 -3.89 -9.77 6.25
N ILE A 209 -3.00 -9.04 6.92
CA ILE A 209 -3.36 -7.77 7.57
C ILE A 209 -3.95 -6.83 6.54
N TYR A 210 -3.28 -6.64 5.41
CA TYR A 210 -3.74 -5.76 4.34
C TYR A 210 -5.11 -6.19 3.77
N LEU A 211 -5.34 -7.48 3.53
CA LEU A 211 -6.59 -7.98 2.94
C LEU A 211 -7.78 -7.82 3.89
N TYR A 212 -7.60 -8.07 5.19
CA TYR A 212 -8.71 -8.24 6.13
C TYR A 212 -8.87 -7.12 7.16
N HIS A 213 -7.89 -6.22 7.34
CA HIS A 213 -8.01 -5.18 8.38
C HIS A 213 -9.23 -4.28 8.23
N TYR A 214 -9.62 -4.00 6.99
CA TYR A 214 -10.77 -3.16 6.73
C TYR A 214 -12.08 -3.88 7.06
N LEU A 215 -12.10 -5.22 7.07
CA LEU A 215 -13.30 -5.98 7.43
C LEU A 215 -13.65 -5.75 8.90
N SER A 216 -12.65 -5.79 9.78
CA SER A 216 -12.85 -5.44 11.18
C SER A 216 -13.43 -4.04 11.36
N ILE A 217 -12.97 -3.08 10.55
CA ILE A 217 -13.47 -1.71 10.56
C ILE A 217 -14.93 -1.66 10.09
N LEU A 218 -15.30 -2.37 9.03
CA LEU A 218 -16.68 -2.44 8.55
C LEU A 218 -17.63 -2.96 9.63
N LEU A 219 -17.25 -4.04 10.31
CA LEU A 219 -18.10 -4.69 11.32
C LEU A 219 -18.37 -3.81 12.56
N ILE A 220 -17.47 -2.89 12.88
CA ILE A 220 -17.59 -2.01 14.05
C ILE A 220 -18.02 -0.58 13.68
N LYS A 221 -18.02 -0.22 12.39
CA LYS A 221 -18.19 1.15 11.91
C LYS A 221 -19.47 1.78 12.44
N ASP A 222 -20.58 1.06 12.39
CA ASP A 222 -21.89 1.62 12.75
C ASP A 222 -21.98 1.84 14.26
N THR A 223 -21.56 0.87 15.06
CA THR A 223 -21.45 1.01 16.53
C THR A 223 -20.50 2.15 16.93
N PHE A 224 -19.36 2.26 16.24
CA PHE A 224 -18.36 3.28 16.53
C PHE A 224 -18.81 4.68 16.10
N SER A 225 -19.52 4.80 14.97
CA SER A 225 -20.03 6.07 14.47
C SER A 225 -21.03 6.73 15.43
N GLY A 226 -21.91 5.92 16.04
CA GLY A 226 -22.83 6.38 17.08
C GLY A 226 -22.11 6.82 18.36
N LEU A 227 -21.05 6.10 18.77
CA LEU A 227 -20.25 6.46 19.94
C LEU A 227 -19.48 7.78 19.72
N VAL A 228 -18.86 7.93 18.56
CA VAL A 228 -18.02 9.08 18.19
C VAL A 228 -18.83 10.37 18.12
N MET A 229 -20.05 10.36 17.56
CA MET A 229 -20.91 11.55 17.49
C MET A 229 -21.29 12.12 18.87
N ASN A 230 -21.21 11.31 19.93
CA ASN A 230 -21.60 11.70 21.29
C ASN A 230 -20.47 12.33 22.14
N ILE A 231 -19.21 12.31 21.70
CA ILE A 231 -18.05 12.68 22.56
C ILE A 231 -17.70 14.18 22.51
N GLY A 232 -18.36 14.99 21.67
CA GLY A 232 -18.18 16.46 21.68
C GLY A 232 -16.75 16.95 21.36
N ILE A 233 -15.93 16.11 20.70
CA ILE A 233 -14.55 16.44 20.35
C ILE A 233 -14.53 17.54 19.26
N PRO A 234 -13.63 18.54 19.35
CA PRO A 234 -13.47 19.54 18.29
C PRO A 234 -13.28 18.90 16.91
N GLY A 235 -14.07 19.35 15.93
CA GLY A 235 -14.19 18.71 14.61
C GLY A 235 -12.89 18.55 13.81
N VAL A 236 -11.82 19.28 14.16
CA VAL A 236 -10.50 19.18 13.51
C VAL A 236 -9.68 17.99 14.02
N LEU A 237 -9.78 17.64 15.31
CA LEU A 237 -9.04 16.54 15.93
C LEU A 237 -9.78 15.20 15.81
N MET A 238 -11.10 15.28 15.68
CA MET A 238 -11.98 14.11 15.68
C MET A 238 -11.59 13.05 14.63
N PRO A 239 -11.34 13.38 13.34
CA PRO A 239 -10.98 12.37 12.34
C PRO A 239 -9.69 11.62 12.67
N TYR A 240 -8.72 12.28 13.30
CA TYR A 240 -7.43 11.67 13.65
C TYR A 240 -7.55 10.72 14.84
N ILE A 241 -8.28 11.12 15.88
CA ILE A 241 -8.53 10.28 17.05
C ILE A 241 -9.33 9.04 16.65
N VAL A 242 -10.38 9.23 15.85
CA VAL A 242 -11.18 8.14 15.26
C VAL A 242 -10.30 7.20 14.45
N ALA A 243 -9.41 7.72 13.60
CA ALA A 243 -8.50 6.89 12.81
C ALA A 243 -7.54 6.06 13.68
N VAL A 244 -6.97 6.65 14.73
CA VAL A 244 -6.08 5.94 15.67
C VAL A 244 -6.82 4.83 16.41
N ILE A 245 -8.04 5.10 16.90
CA ILE A 245 -8.85 4.11 17.60
C ILE A 245 -9.24 2.98 16.65
N LEU A 246 -9.74 3.30 15.45
CA LEU A 246 -10.09 2.30 14.44
C LEU A 246 -8.88 1.46 14.03
N PHE A 247 -7.70 2.07 13.91
CA PHE A 247 -6.46 1.34 13.66
C PHE A 247 -6.11 0.41 14.83
N GLY A 248 -6.24 0.87 16.08
CA GLY A 248 -6.06 0.06 17.28
C GLY A 248 -7.00 -1.15 17.30
N ILE A 249 -8.29 -0.95 17.03
CA ILE A 249 -9.29 -2.03 16.99
C ILE A 249 -8.99 -2.99 15.83
N ALA A 250 -8.62 -2.48 14.65
CA ALA A 250 -8.18 -3.32 13.54
C ALA A 250 -7.00 -4.20 13.95
N CYS A 251 -5.99 -3.65 14.63
CA CYS A 251 -4.86 -4.44 15.15
C CYS A 251 -5.33 -5.49 16.17
N LEU A 252 -6.19 -5.12 17.12
CA LEU A 252 -6.67 -6.01 18.18
C LEU A 252 -7.57 -7.15 17.66
N THR A 253 -8.22 -6.98 16.51
CA THR A 253 -9.13 -7.99 15.94
C THR A 253 -8.44 -8.84 14.86
N VAL A 254 -7.62 -8.21 14.03
CA VAL A 254 -6.94 -8.86 12.90
C VAL A 254 -5.80 -9.73 13.38
N LEU A 255 -4.98 -9.25 14.34
CA LEU A 255 -3.81 -9.99 14.79
C LEU A 255 -4.18 -11.31 15.48
N PRO A 256 -5.18 -11.37 16.39
CA PRO A 256 -5.64 -12.65 16.94
C PRO A 256 -6.31 -13.54 15.89
N SER A 257 -7.07 -12.97 14.94
CA SER A 257 -7.68 -13.74 13.85
C SER A 257 -6.64 -14.41 12.97
N ILE A 258 -5.56 -13.69 12.66
CA ILE A 258 -4.40 -14.24 11.95
C ILE A 258 -3.73 -15.33 12.79
N ALA A 259 -3.45 -15.09 14.06
CA ALA A 259 -2.82 -16.08 14.94
C ALA A 259 -3.67 -17.35 15.14
N LEU A 260 -5.00 -17.22 15.13
CA LEU A 260 -5.93 -18.35 15.21
C LEU A 260 -5.93 -19.15 13.89
N MET A 261 -6.04 -18.46 12.76
CA MET A 261 -6.07 -19.09 11.45
C MET A 261 -4.70 -19.64 11.03
N GLU A 262 -3.59 -19.14 11.57
CA GLU A 262 -2.26 -19.76 11.44
C GLU A 262 -2.21 -21.19 11.99
N LYS A 263 -3.04 -21.50 13.00
CA LYS A 263 -3.16 -22.87 13.55
C LYS A 263 -3.91 -23.82 12.60
N ILE A 264 -4.55 -23.30 11.56
CA ILE A 264 -5.30 -24.09 10.57
C ILE A 264 -4.45 -24.25 9.31
N GLU A 265 -3.57 -25.25 9.32
CA GLU A 265 -2.52 -25.47 8.29
C GLU A 265 -3.03 -25.50 6.85
N LYS A 266 -4.25 -26.01 6.61
CA LYS A 266 -4.82 -26.13 5.25
C LYS A 266 -5.41 -24.84 4.71
N ILE A 267 -5.89 -23.95 5.58
CA ILE A 267 -6.60 -22.71 5.18
C ILE A 267 -5.62 -21.54 5.02
N ASN A 268 -4.57 -21.52 5.84
CA ASN A 268 -3.59 -20.44 5.92
C ASN A 268 -2.94 -20.08 4.56
N PRO A 269 -2.49 -21.03 3.71
CA PRO A 269 -1.86 -20.68 2.44
C PRO A 269 -2.84 -20.09 1.43
N LEU A 270 -4.08 -20.56 1.41
CA LEU A 270 -5.10 -20.12 0.46
C LEU A 270 -5.67 -18.76 0.83
N VAL A 271 -5.94 -18.53 2.11
CA VAL A 271 -6.64 -17.33 2.60
C VAL A 271 -5.66 -16.19 2.91
N PHE A 272 -4.47 -16.50 3.43
CA PHE A 272 -3.51 -15.48 3.87
C PHE A 272 -2.25 -15.41 3.01
N GLY A 273 -2.06 -16.33 2.07
CA GLY A 273 -0.84 -16.40 1.26
C GLY A 273 0.41 -16.83 2.03
N ASN A 274 0.25 -17.21 3.30
CA ASN A 274 1.34 -17.74 4.12
C ASN A 274 1.65 -19.16 3.71
N ILE A 275 2.81 -19.35 3.12
CA ILE A 275 3.40 -20.69 3.03
C ILE A 275 4.08 -20.93 4.38
N SER A 276 3.46 -21.78 5.20
CA SER A 276 3.94 -22.15 6.53
C SER A 276 5.41 -22.59 6.52
N ARG A 277 6.13 -22.18 7.59
CA ARG A 277 7.42 -22.66 8.13
C ARG A 277 8.20 -23.61 7.22
N ARG A 278 9.21 -23.07 6.53
CA ARG A 278 10.45 -23.81 6.32
C ARG A 278 11.49 -23.26 7.28
#